data_AF-A0A921AUZ2-F1
#
_entry.id   AF-A0A921AUZ2-F1
#
_cell.length_a   1.000
_cell.length_b   1.000
_cell.length_c   1.000
_cell.angle_alpha   90.00
_cell.angle_beta   90.00
_cell.angle_gamma   90.00
#
_symmetry.space_group_name_H-M   'P 1'
#
loop_
_entity.id
_entity.type
_entity.pdbx_description
1 polymer ?
#
loop_
_entity_poly.entity_id
_entity_poly.type
_entity_poly.pdbx_seq_one_letter_code
_entity_poly.pdbx_strand_id
1 'polypeptide(L)'
;MRPLFILTLLISLAWCAPAGAQDFKGTIKYPKNPIVLGGEETPRLAVTFNHSTHGDVTCDTCHHKPRCAICHYSPTLEKSPYASCSANDGCHAIKGRSNDAKSRFMAFHSRDSLHSCFGCHNSLKAEHPEFQGCRPCHPNQPVEEK
;
A
#
# COMPACT_ATOMS: atom_id res chain seq x y z
N MET A 1 -2.74 -52.78 -26.59
CA MET A 1 -2.83 -52.08 -25.28
C MET A 1 -2.15 -50.71 -25.26
N ARG A 2 -1.11 -50.44 -26.05
CA ARG A 2 -0.44 -49.13 -26.13
C ARG A 2 -1.22 -47.93 -26.73
N PRO A 3 -2.14 -48.06 -27.70
CA PRO A 3 -2.78 -46.88 -28.29
C PRO A 3 -3.90 -46.29 -27.41
N LEU A 4 -4.46 -47.08 -26.49
CA LEU A 4 -5.54 -46.66 -25.60
C LEU A 4 -5.02 -45.76 -24.45
N PHE A 5 -3.79 -45.95 -24.01
CA PHE A 5 -3.14 -45.12 -22.99
C PHE A 5 -2.70 -43.74 -23.51
N ILE A 6 -2.45 -43.61 -24.82
CA ILE A 6 -2.05 -42.34 -25.43
C ILE A 6 -3.29 -41.44 -25.63
N LEU A 7 -4.45 -42.03 -25.94
CA LEU A 7 -5.70 -41.29 -26.13
C LEU A 7 -6.25 -40.72 -24.81
N THR A 8 -6.05 -41.40 -23.68
CA THR A 8 -6.51 -40.91 -22.37
C THR A 8 -5.64 -39.78 -21.80
N LEU A 9 -4.36 -39.72 -22.15
CA LEU A 9 -3.45 -38.64 -21.71
C LEU A 9 -3.70 -37.30 -22.41
N LEU A 10 -4.24 -37.32 -23.64
CA LEU A 10 -4.54 -36.10 -24.40
C LEU A 10 -5.86 -35.44 -23.97
N ILE A 11 -6.81 -36.22 -23.44
CA ILE A 11 -8.10 -35.72 -22.95
C ILE A 11 -7.95 -35.02 -21.58
N SER A 12 -6.96 -35.38 -20.77
CA SER A 12 -6.70 -34.74 -19.47
C SER A 12 -5.98 -33.38 -19.57
N LEU A 13 -5.33 -33.08 -20.69
CA LEU A 13 -4.70 -31.76 -20.95
C LEU A 13 -5.69 -30.71 -21.47
N ALA A 14 -6.85 -31.12 -21.97
CA ALA A 14 -7.88 -30.20 -22.47
C ALA A 14 -8.71 -29.53 -21.35
N TRP A 15 -8.51 -29.91 -20.08
CA TRP A 15 -9.20 -29.32 -18.93
C TRP A 15 -8.34 -28.39 -18.07
N CYS A 16 -7.13 -28.05 -18.53
CA CYS A 16 -6.47 -26.84 -18.05
C CYS A 16 -6.90 -25.66 -18.92
N ALA A 17 -8.20 -25.32 -18.87
CA ALA A 17 -8.57 -23.94 -19.15
C ALA A 17 -7.75 -23.09 -18.17
N PRO A 18 -7.07 -22.00 -18.61
CA PRO A 18 -6.57 -21.04 -17.65
C PRO A 18 -7.79 -20.63 -16.84
N ALA A 19 -7.83 -21.02 -15.56
CA ALA A 19 -8.75 -20.43 -14.60
C ALA A 19 -8.58 -18.94 -14.82
N GLY A 20 -9.60 -18.31 -15.43
CA GLY A 20 -9.49 -16.97 -15.95
C GLY A 20 -8.82 -16.13 -14.89
N ALA A 21 -7.79 -15.38 -15.27
CA ALA A 21 -7.20 -14.39 -14.40
C ALA A 21 -8.36 -13.58 -13.85
N GLN A 22 -8.80 -13.91 -12.64
CA GLN A 22 -9.97 -13.30 -12.06
C GLN A 22 -9.54 -11.86 -11.89
N ASP A 23 -10.28 -10.97 -12.54
CA ASP A 23 -10.04 -9.54 -12.48
C ASP A 23 -10.33 -9.08 -11.04
N PHE A 24 -9.36 -9.33 -10.14
CA PHE A 24 -9.39 -8.93 -8.74
C PHE A 24 -9.48 -7.40 -8.61
N LYS A 25 -9.23 -6.65 -9.69
CA LYS A 25 -9.37 -5.18 -9.74
C LYS A 25 -10.84 -4.75 -9.55
N GLY A 26 -11.81 -5.62 -9.88
CA GLY A 26 -13.24 -5.33 -9.78
C GLY A 26 -13.87 -5.41 -8.39
N THR A 27 -13.23 -6.05 -7.40
CA THR A 27 -13.84 -6.35 -6.09
C THR A 27 -13.11 -5.76 -4.88
N ILE A 28 -11.94 -5.13 -5.05
CA ILE A 28 -11.26 -4.41 -3.96
C ILE A 28 -11.91 -3.03 -3.76
N LYS A 29 -12.62 -2.86 -2.65
CA LYS A 29 -13.19 -1.58 -2.23
C LYS A 29 -12.09 -0.72 -1.59
N TYR A 30 -11.58 0.28 -2.30
CA TYR A 30 -10.71 1.33 -1.75
C TYR A 30 -11.43 2.69 -1.74
N PRO A 31 -11.03 3.65 -0.87
CA PRO A 31 -11.58 5.00 -0.89
C PRO A 31 -11.34 5.67 -2.25
N LYS A 32 -12.42 6.00 -2.96
CA LYS A 32 -12.35 6.71 -4.25
C LYS A 32 -11.98 8.18 -4.10
N ASN A 33 -12.40 8.79 -2.99
CA ASN A 33 -12.05 10.16 -2.66
C ASN A 33 -10.67 10.21 -1.99
N PRO A 34 -9.89 11.28 -2.22
CA PRO A 34 -8.65 11.49 -1.48
C PRO A 34 -8.88 11.51 0.03
N ILE A 35 -7.88 11.07 0.78
CA ILE A 35 -7.87 11.11 2.24
C ILE A 35 -6.74 12.04 2.71
N VAL A 36 -6.90 12.61 3.90
CA VAL A 36 -5.86 13.43 4.51
C VAL A 36 -5.07 12.60 5.52
N LEU A 37 -3.74 12.60 5.37
CA LEU A 37 -2.81 11.97 6.29
C LEU A 37 -2.11 13.04 7.13
N GLY A 38 -2.11 12.85 8.45
CA GLY A 38 -1.49 13.80 9.38
C GLY A 38 -2.27 15.10 9.54
N GLY A 39 -1.57 16.18 9.87
CA GLY A 39 -2.16 17.50 10.03
C GLY A 39 -2.76 17.79 11.40
N GLU A 40 -2.84 16.81 12.30
CA GLU A 40 -3.49 16.98 13.62
C GLU A 40 -2.72 17.96 14.51
N GLU A 41 -1.39 17.97 14.42
CA GLU A 41 -0.52 18.89 15.16
C GLU A 41 -0.14 20.13 14.34
N THR A 42 -0.12 20.04 13.01
CA THR A 42 0.24 21.15 12.12
C THR A 42 -0.43 20.96 10.77
N PRO A 43 -1.52 21.68 10.46
CA PRO A 43 -2.27 21.51 9.21
C PRO A 43 -1.43 21.69 7.94
N ARG A 44 -0.37 22.50 7.99
CA ARG A 44 0.58 22.69 6.88
C ARG A 44 1.39 21.44 6.53
N LEU A 45 1.45 20.47 7.44
CA LEU A 45 2.13 19.19 7.23
C LEU A 45 1.17 18.06 6.84
N ALA A 46 -0.12 18.37 6.70
CA ALA A 46 -1.09 17.42 6.17
C ALA A 46 -0.74 17.06 4.72
N VAL A 47 -0.92 15.79 4.36
CA VAL A 47 -0.70 15.29 3.00
C VAL A 47 -1.99 14.69 2.49
N THR A 48 -2.44 15.14 1.31
CA THR A 48 -3.56 14.51 0.61
C THR A 48 -3.06 13.26 -0.11
N PHE A 49 -3.60 12.10 0.25
CA PHE A 49 -3.30 10.82 -0.36
C PHE A 49 -4.46 10.36 -1.24
N ASN A 50 -4.15 9.91 -2.45
CA ASN A 50 -5.13 9.46 -3.42
C ASN A 50 -4.82 8.03 -3.87
N HIS A 51 -5.74 7.10 -3.61
CA HIS A 51 -5.60 5.70 -4.04
C HIS A 51 -5.59 5.56 -5.56
N SER A 52 -6.31 6.42 -6.29
CA SER A 52 -6.42 6.33 -7.75
C SER A 52 -5.07 6.57 -8.46
N THR A 53 -4.20 7.40 -7.90
CA THR A 53 -2.85 7.64 -8.44
C THR A 53 -1.84 6.56 -8.04
N HIS A 54 -2.26 5.58 -7.24
CA HIS A 54 -1.45 4.45 -6.79
C HIS A 54 -2.06 3.11 -7.23
N GLY A 55 -2.94 3.11 -8.25
CA GLY A 55 -3.70 1.93 -8.69
C GLY A 55 -2.84 0.77 -9.23
N ASP A 56 -1.58 1.04 -9.56
CA ASP A 56 -0.61 0.03 -10.02
C ASP A 56 0.33 -0.45 -8.89
N VAL A 57 0.18 0.10 -7.68
CA VAL A 57 0.89 -0.34 -6.48
C VAL A 57 0.05 -1.39 -5.75
N THR A 58 0.66 -2.53 -5.41
CA THR A 58 -0.05 -3.59 -4.68
C THR A 58 -0.45 -3.09 -3.28
N CYS A 59 -1.67 -3.43 -2.83
CA CYS A 59 -2.20 -2.91 -1.56
C CYS A 59 -1.28 -3.22 -0.38
N ASP A 60 -0.63 -4.38 -0.37
CA ASP A 60 0.28 -4.85 0.68
C ASP A 60 1.64 -4.13 0.70
N THR A 61 1.97 -3.34 -0.32
CA THR A 61 3.10 -2.41 -0.28
C THR A 61 2.87 -1.36 0.81
N CYS A 62 1.66 -0.83 0.94
CA CYS A 62 1.31 0.15 1.98
C CYS A 62 0.65 -0.51 3.19
N HIS A 63 -0.38 -1.33 2.97
CA HIS A 63 -1.08 -2.13 3.97
C HIS A 63 -0.33 -3.43 4.27
N HIS A 64 0.94 -3.27 4.66
CA HIS A 64 1.81 -4.39 4.92
C HIS A 64 1.34 -5.18 6.14
N LYS A 65 1.55 -6.49 6.12
CA LYS A 65 1.25 -7.32 7.29
C LYS A 65 2.14 -6.87 8.46
N PRO A 66 1.61 -6.79 9.68
CA PRO A 66 2.44 -6.61 10.85
C PRO A 66 3.43 -7.78 10.97
N ARG A 67 4.66 -7.52 11.44
CA ARG A 67 5.76 -8.49 11.47
C ARG A 67 5.45 -9.80 12.22
N CYS A 68 4.47 -9.81 13.12
CA CYS A 68 3.92 -11.04 13.70
C CYS A 68 2.44 -11.19 13.30
N ALA A 69 2.17 -11.99 12.27
CA ALA A 69 0.81 -12.33 11.87
C ALA A 69 0.05 -13.09 12.97
N ILE A 70 0.72 -13.76 13.92
CA ILE A 70 0.05 -14.47 15.02
C ILE A 70 -0.35 -13.52 16.16
N CYS A 71 0.43 -12.46 16.39
CA CYS A 71 0.26 -11.53 17.51
C CYS A 71 -0.61 -10.31 17.14
N HIS A 72 -0.61 -9.94 15.86
CA HIS A 72 -1.24 -8.72 15.36
C HIS A 72 -2.31 -8.96 14.28
N TYR A 73 -2.53 -10.20 13.85
CA TYR A 73 -3.75 -10.52 13.08
C TYR A 73 -4.90 -10.64 14.07
N SER A 74 -5.80 -9.66 14.04
CA SER A 74 -7.05 -9.72 14.77
C SER A 74 -8.20 -9.55 13.81
N PRO A 75 -9.35 -10.21 14.06
CA PRO A 75 -10.55 -10.05 13.23
C PRO A 75 -11.20 -8.66 13.32
N THR A 76 -10.66 -7.74 14.14
CA THR A 76 -11.16 -6.36 14.26
C THR A 76 -10.51 -5.43 13.25
N LEU A 77 -11.27 -4.46 12.73
CA LEU A 77 -10.77 -3.48 11.75
C LEU A 77 -9.54 -2.70 12.23
N GLU A 78 -9.45 -2.46 13.54
CA GLU A 78 -8.35 -1.71 14.17
C GLU A 78 -7.00 -2.42 14.11
N LYS A 79 -6.98 -3.75 13.96
CA LYS A 79 -5.79 -4.59 13.87
C LYS A 79 -5.66 -5.27 12.50
N SER A 80 -6.49 -4.84 11.55
CA SER A 80 -6.37 -5.20 10.14
C SER A 80 -5.11 -4.56 9.53
N PRO A 81 -4.46 -5.18 8.53
CA PRO A 81 -3.48 -4.49 7.70
C PRO A 81 -4.02 -3.21 7.05
N TYR A 82 -5.35 -3.11 6.91
CA TYR A 82 -6.06 -1.95 6.36
C TYR A 82 -6.47 -0.91 7.42
N ALA A 83 -6.06 -1.08 8.67
CA ALA A 83 -6.22 -0.04 9.69
C ALA A 83 -5.42 1.21 9.32
N SER A 84 -5.77 2.35 9.94
CA SER A 84 -4.94 3.55 9.84
C SER A 84 -3.51 3.26 10.31
N CYS A 85 -2.52 3.93 9.71
CA CYS A 85 -1.10 3.73 9.99
C CYS A 85 -0.74 3.88 11.48
N SER A 86 -1.56 4.57 12.26
CA SER A 86 -1.37 4.78 13.71
C SER A 86 -2.55 4.30 14.55
N ALA A 87 -3.31 3.33 14.05
CA ALA A 87 -4.53 2.88 14.71
C ALA A 87 -4.28 2.31 16.12
N ASN A 88 -3.14 1.64 16.37
CA ASN A 88 -2.87 0.96 17.63
C ASN A 88 -1.38 0.86 18.00
N ASP A 89 -1.13 0.42 19.23
CA ASP A 89 0.17 0.00 19.73
C ASP A 89 0.64 -1.25 18.98
N GLY A 90 1.67 -1.09 18.15
CA GLY A 90 2.14 -2.10 17.20
C GLY A 90 2.18 -1.62 15.75
N CYS A 91 1.46 -0.52 15.45
CA CYS A 91 1.57 0.23 14.20
C CYS A 91 2.56 1.41 14.34
N HIS A 92 2.38 2.47 13.56
CA HIS A 92 3.21 3.67 13.60
C HIS A 92 2.62 4.74 14.52
N ALA A 93 2.56 4.45 15.83
CA ALA A 93 1.87 5.28 16.83
C ALA A 93 2.73 6.44 17.39
N ILE A 94 4.05 6.40 17.27
CA ILE A 94 4.92 7.48 17.79
C ILE A 94 4.71 8.74 16.93
N LYS A 95 4.21 9.80 17.58
CA LYS A 95 3.92 11.12 16.98
C LYS A 95 5.18 11.97 16.82
N GLY A 96 5.06 13.04 16.03
CA GLY A 96 6.14 13.99 15.77
C GLY A 96 7.27 13.41 14.91
N ARG A 97 8.33 14.21 14.74
CA ARG A 97 9.53 13.82 14.02
C ARG A 97 10.40 12.92 14.89
N SER A 98 10.53 11.66 14.51
CA SER A 98 11.36 10.66 15.18
C SER A 98 12.06 9.78 14.15
N ASN A 99 13.23 9.25 14.50
CA ASN A 99 13.96 8.28 13.68
C ASN A 99 13.59 6.83 14.04
N ASP A 100 12.70 6.62 15.00
CA ASP A 100 12.21 5.28 15.37
C ASP A 100 11.36 4.70 14.25
N ALA A 101 11.58 3.43 13.90
CA ALA A 101 10.81 2.73 12.87
C ALA A 101 9.30 2.62 13.18
N LYS A 102 8.91 2.64 14.45
CA LYS A 102 7.51 2.69 14.92
C LYS A 102 6.93 4.10 14.92
N SER A 103 7.67 5.11 14.45
CA SER A 103 7.11 6.45 14.27
C SER A 103 6.32 6.58 12.99
N ARG A 104 5.28 7.41 13.05
CA ARG A 104 4.53 7.82 11.86
C ARG A 104 5.44 8.55 10.88
N PHE A 105 6.41 9.31 11.38
CA PHE A 105 7.38 10.00 10.54
C PHE A 105 8.19 9.01 9.67
N MET A 106 8.78 7.97 10.28
CA MET A 106 9.56 6.97 9.51
C MET A 106 8.70 6.06 8.65
N ALA A 107 7.43 5.83 9.01
CA ALA A 107 6.48 5.15 8.15
C ALA A 107 6.39 5.82 6.77
N PHE A 108 6.43 7.16 6.73
CA PHE A 108 6.32 7.94 5.50
C PHE A 108 7.67 8.34 4.88
N HIS A 109 8.71 8.53 5.70
CA HIS A 109 9.97 9.18 5.26
C HIS A 109 11.21 8.26 5.23
N SER A 110 11.09 6.97 5.52
CA SER A 110 12.23 6.06 5.48
C SER A 110 12.83 5.93 4.06
N ARG A 111 14.08 6.35 3.87
CA ARG A 111 14.69 6.38 2.53
C ARG A 111 14.90 4.99 1.92
N ASP A 112 15.04 3.99 2.78
CA ASP A 112 15.47 2.64 2.40
C ASP A 112 14.31 1.63 2.42
N SER A 113 13.06 2.12 2.48
CA SER A 113 11.87 1.28 2.51
C SER A 113 10.88 1.66 1.41
N LEU A 114 10.57 0.69 0.54
CA LEU A 114 9.51 0.82 -0.46
C LEU A 114 8.11 0.89 0.16
N HIS A 115 7.95 0.54 1.44
CA HIS A 115 6.69 0.74 2.18
C HIS A 115 6.44 2.20 2.55
N SER A 116 7.48 3.04 2.50
CA SER A 116 7.35 4.46 2.80
C SER A 116 7.11 5.27 1.53
N CYS A 117 6.37 6.37 1.67
CA CYS A 117 6.11 7.30 0.59
C CYS A 117 7.43 7.79 -0.03
N PHE A 118 8.32 8.31 0.82
CA PHE A 118 9.59 8.87 0.36
C PHE A 118 10.51 7.83 -0.26
N GLY A 119 10.62 6.63 0.31
CA GLY A 119 11.50 5.58 -0.21
C GLY A 119 11.07 5.11 -1.60
N CYS A 120 9.79 4.82 -1.80
CA CYS A 120 9.25 4.44 -3.11
C CYS A 120 9.36 5.57 -4.14
N HIS A 121 8.98 6.80 -3.77
CA HIS A 121 9.08 7.96 -4.65
C HIS A 121 10.56 8.27 -5.02
N ASN A 122 11.48 8.12 -4.08
CA ASN A 122 12.90 8.30 -4.32
C ASN A 122 13.50 7.19 -5.21
N SER A 123 12.98 5.96 -5.20
CA SER A 123 13.42 4.92 -6.15
C SER A 123 12.97 5.20 -7.57
N LEU A 124 11.86 5.92 -7.75
CA LEU A 124 11.30 6.28 -9.05
C LEU A 124 11.76 7.63 -9.59
N LYS A 125 12.55 8.39 -8.83
CA LYS A 125 12.91 9.79 -9.15
C LYS A 125 13.64 10.01 -10.48
N ALA A 126 14.26 8.97 -11.05
CA ALA A 126 14.95 9.06 -12.33
C ALA A 126 13.93 9.19 -13.48
N GLU A 127 12.79 8.52 -13.35
CA GLU A 127 11.67 8.55 -14.28
C GLU A 127 10.65 9.64 -13.91
N HIS A 128 10.58 9.96 -12.61
CA HIS A 128 9.65 10.93 -12.02
C HIS A 128 10.40 12.02 -11.22
N PRO A 129 11.04 13.00 -11.87
CA PRO A 129 11.78 14.05 -11.17
C PRO A 129 10.93 14.86 -10.18
N GLU A 130 9.62 14.94 -10.40
CA GLU A 130 8.63 15.58 -9.55
C GLU A 130 8.49 14.93 -8.16
N PHE A 131 9.00 13.71 -7.96
CA PHE A 131 8.98 13.03 -6.67
C PHE A 131 10.06 13.48 -5.69
N GLN A 132 10.93 14.41 -6.11
CA GLN A 132 12.08 14.82 -5.32
C GLN A 132 11.74 15.95 -4.31
N GLY A 133 12.34 15.85 -3.13
CA GLY A 133 12.23 16.85 -2.08
C GLY A 133 10.92 16.78 -1.29
N CYS A 134 10.64 17.81 -0.49
CA CYS A 134 9.50 17.82 0.45
C CYS A 134 8.21 18.36 -0.17
N ARG A 135 8.33 19.26 -1.15
CA ARG A 135 7.23 20.07 -1.69
C ARG A 135 6.16 19.29 -2.47
N PRO A 136 6.47 18.20 -3.19
CA PRO A 136 5.45 17.44 -3.93
C PRO A 136 4.32 16.93 -3.04
N CYS A 137 4.63 16.60 -1.78
CA CYS A 137 3.66 16.15 -0.79
C CYS A 137 3.26 17.26 0.21
N HIS A 138 4.15 18.20 0.50
CA HIS A 138 3.93 19.32 1.43
C HIS A 138 3.96 20.68 0.71
N PRO A 139 2.90 21.04 -0.02
CA PRO A 139 2.83 22.32 -0.71
C PRO A 139 2.75 23.49 0.28
N ASN A 140 3.34 24.63 -0.08
CA ASN A 140 3.36 25.84 0.77
C ASN A 140 1.95 26.40 1.07
N GLN A 141 0.96 26.04 0.26
CA GLN A 141 -0.45 26.25 0.54
C GLN A 141 -1.18 24.92 0.37
N PRO A 142 -2.08 24.53 1.30
CA PRO A 142 -2.93 23.37 1.08
C PRO A 142 -3.73 23.58 -0.21
N VAL A 143 -3.83 22.53 -1.03
CA VAL A 143 -4.63 22.58 -2.25
C VAL A 143 -6.08 22.82 -1.83
N GLU A 144 -6.63 24.01 -2.10
CA GLU A 144 -8.05 24.28 -1.88
C GLU A 144 -8.88 23.34 -2.78
N GLU A 145 -9.84 22.64 -2.17
CA GLU A 145 -10.86 21.88 -2.88
C GLU A 145 -11.60 22.83 -3.82
N LYS A 146 -11.55 22.55 -5.13
CA LYS A 146 -12.36 23.23 -6.15
C LYS A 146 -13.51 22.34 -6.57
#